data_AF-A0A8X6SEG7-F1
#
_entry.id   AF-A0A8X6SEG7-F1
#
_cell.length_a   1.000
_cell.length_b   1.000
_cell.length_c   1.000
_cell.angle_alpha   90.00
_cell.angle_beta   90.00
_cell.angle_gamma   90.00
#
_symmetry.space_group_name_H-M   'P 1'
#
loop_
_entity.id
_entity.type
_entity.pdbx_description
1 polymer ?
#
loop_
_entity_poly.entity_id
_entity_poly.type
_entity_poly.pdbx_seq_one_letter_code
_entity_poly.pdbx_strand_id
1 'polypeptide(L)' 'MLVEAYGGNALSRAQCYRWFEKFQNGDFDVRNARSVADQQKNLKMLNCKHYSMKMMAKRKNILHNN' A
#
# COMPACT_ATOMS: atom_id res chain seq x y z
N MET A 1 17.98 -16.89 14.39
CA MET A 1 17.12 -15.74 14.05
C MET A 1 17.55 -15.15 12.69
N LEU A 2 16.67 -14.57 11.86
CA LEU A 2 17.06 -14.04 10.52
C LEU A 2 18.26 -13.07 10.57
N VAL A 3 18.37 -12.27 11.63
CA VAL A 3 19.51 -11.36 11.87
C VAL A 3 20.82 -12.12 12.10
N GLU A 4 20.79 -13.28 12.75
CA GLU A 4 22.00 -14.08 12.99
C GLU A 4 22.54 -14.69 11.69
N ALA A 5 21.67 -15.00 10.72
CA ALA A 5 22.06 -15.60 9.45
C ALA A 5 22.39 -14.55 8.36
N TYR A 6 21.71 -13.40 8.36
CA TYR A 6 21.77 -12.41 7.26
C TYR A 6 22.25 -11.02 7.70
N GLY A 7 22.51 -10.82 9.00
CA GLY A 7 23.00 -9.55 9.54
C GLY A 7 22.11 -8.37 9.16
N GLY A 8 22.72 -7.28 8.69
CA GLY A 8 22.03 -6.05 8.28
C GLY A 8 21.16 -6.18 7.03
N ASN A 9 21.27 -7.29 6.29
CA ASN A 9 20.42 -7.57 5.13
C ASN A 9 19.16 -8.36 5.50
N ALA A 10 18.97 -8.69 6.78
CA ALA A 10 17.78 -9.36 7.25
C ALA A 10 16.52 -8.49 7.07
N LEU A 11 15.38 -9.15 6.85
CA LEU A 11 14.09 -8.48 6.86
C LEU A 11 13.81 -7.86 8.23
N SER A 12 13.28 -6.64 8.21
CA SER A 12 12.73 -6.00 9.41
C SER A 12 11.58 -6.83 9.99
N ARG A 13 11.33 -6.66 11.29
CA ARG A 13 10.21 -7.31 11.99
C ARG A 13 8.86 -7.05 11.30
N ALA A 14 8.63 -5.84 10.81
CA ALA A 14 7.40 -5.49 10.10
C ALA A 14 7.25 -6.24 8.77
N GLN A 15 8.35 -6.46 8.04
CA GLN A 15 8.33 -7.27 6.83
C GLN A 15 8.01 -8.74 7.15
N CYS A 16 8.58 -9.29 8.22
CA CYS A 16 8.27 -10.66 8.66
C CYS A 16 6.79 -10.84 9.01
N TYR A 17 6.18 -9.89 9.73
CA TYR A 17 4.76 -9.97 10.06
C TYR A 17 3.86 -9.95 8.81
N ARG A 18 4.17 -9.11 7.82
CA ARG A 18 3.41 -9.07 6.57
C ARG A 18 3.49 -10.40 5.80
N TRP A 19 4.66 -11.01 5.74
CA TRP A 19 4.83 -12.34 5.13
C TRP A 19 4.07 -13.41 5.91
N PHE A 20 4.11 -13.37 7.23
CA PHE A 20 3.41 -14.33 8.07
C PHE A 20 1.89 -14.24 7.90
N GLU A 21 1.31 -13.03 7.93
CA GLU A 21 -0.11 -12.80 7.65
C GLU A 21 -0.49 -13.29 6.25
N LYS A 22 0.39 -13.05 5.26
CA LYS A 22 0.20 -13.52 3.89
C LYS A 22 0.11 -15.06 3.83
N PHE A 23 1.04 -15.76 4.48
CA PHE A 23 1.05 -17.22 4.54
C PHE A 23 -0.14 -17.80 5.31
N GLN A 24 -0.60 -17.14 6.37
CA GLN A 24 -1.82 -17.54 7.08
C GLN A 24 -3.07 -17.50 6.19
N ASN A 25 -3.10 -16.59 5.21
CA ASN A 25 -4.18 -16.50 4.23
C ASN A 25 -4.02 -17.48 3.06
N GLY A 26 -3.02 -18.36 3.09
CA GLY A 26 -2.76 -19.34 2.03
C GLY A 26 -2.09 -18.78 0.78
N ASP A 27 -1.62 -17.53 0.78
CA ASP A 27 -0.90 -16.93 -0.33
C ASP A 27 0.62 -17.12 -0.16
N PHE A 28 1.16 -18.09 -0.88
CA PHE A 28 2.59 -18.45 -0.86
C PHE A 28 3.39 -17.85 -2.02
N ASP A 29 2.83 -16.93 -2.82
CA ASP A 29 3.58 -16.34 -3.95
C ASP A 29 4.67 -15.40 -3.44
N VAL A 30 5.92 -15.86 -3.46
CA VAL A 30 7.07 -15.09 -2.98
C VAL A 30 7.44 -13.89 -3.86
N ARG A 31 6.90 -13.78 -5.08
CA ARG A 31 7.15 -12.67 -6.00
C ARG A 31 6.34 -11.43 -5.62
N ASN A 32 5.20 -11.62 -4.95
CA ASN A 32 4.33 -10.54 -4.52
C ASN A 32 4.54 -10.24 -3.03
N ALA A 33 5.58 -9.46 -2.71
CA ALA A 33 5.92 -9.11 -1.33
C ALA A 33 4.92 -8.15 -0.65
N ARG A 34 3.90 -7.66 -1.37
CA ARG A 34 2.87 -6.76 -0.83
C ARG A 34 1.64 -7.59 -0.48
N SER A 35 1.18 -7.48 0.77
CA SER A 35 -0.07 -8.12 1.17
C SER A 35 -1.26 -7.47 0.47
N VAL A 36 -2.35 -8.22 0.29
CA VAL A 36 -3.61 -7.71 -0.28
C VAL A 36 -4.11 -6.50 0.51
N ALA A 37 -3.88 -6.46 1.83
CA ALA A 37 -4.20 -5.33 2.69
C ALA A 37 -3.44 -4.04 2.32
N ASP A 38 -2.15 -4.15 1.96
CA ASP A 38 -1.35 -3.00 1.51
C ASP A 38 -1.77 -2.50 0.12
N GLN A 39 -2.20 -3.41 -0.77
CA GLN A 39 -2.80 -3.01 -2.05
C GLN A 39 -4.14 -2.29 -1.85
N GLN A 40 -4.97 -2.77 -0.92
CA GLN A 40 -6.26 -2.17 -0.62
C GLN A 40 -6.14 -0.76 -0.01
N LYS A 41 -5.12 -0.51 0.82
CA LYS A 41 -4.81 0.83 1.34
C LYS A 41 -4.46 1.81 0.22
N ASN A 42 -3.70 1.36 -0.77
CA ASN A 42 -3.37 2.19 -1.94
C ASN A 42 -4.60 2.50 -2.80
N LEU A 43 -5.54 1.56 -2.99
CA LEU A 43 -6.80 1.83 -3.68
C LEU A 43 -7.66 2.86 -2.94
N LYS A 44 -7.82 2.73 -1.62
CA LYS A 44 -8.58 3.70 -0.82
C LYS A 44 -7.97 5.09 -0.90
N MET A 45 -6.64 5.20 -0.83
CA MET A 45 -5.93 6.47 -0.93
C MET A 45 -6.01 7.08 -2.35
N LEU A 46 -5.96 6.27 -3.41
CA LEU A 46 -6.20 6.74 -4.78
C LEU A 46 -7.62 7.30 -4.94
N ASN A 47 -8.63 6.61 -4.41
CA ASN A 47 -10.01 7.03 -4.50
C ASN A 47 -10.25 8.38 -3.78
N CYS A 48 -9.66 8.59 -2.59
CA CYS A 48 -9.71 9.89 -1.91
C CYS A 48 -9.04 11.01 -2.71
N LYS A 49 -7.88 10.74 -3.34
CA LYS A 49 -7.19 11.72 -4.20
C LYS A 49 -8.03 12.08 -5.42
N HIS A 50 -8.64 11.10 -6.08
CA HIS A 50 -9.53 11.31 -7.22
C HIS A 50 -10.73 12.18 -6.87
N TYR A 51 -11.36 11.92 -5.72
CA TYR A 51 -12.46 12.75 -5.22
C TYR A 51 -12.03 14.20 -4.97
N SER A 52 -10.87 14.40 -4.33
CA SER A 52 -10.32 15.73 -4.08
C SER A 52 -9.99 16.49 -5.38
N MET A 53 -9.37 15.84 -6.37
CA MET A 53 -9.07 16.43 -7.68
C MET A 53 -10.34 16.85 -8.43
N LYS A 54 -11.41 16.04 -8.39
CA LYS A 54 -12.71 16.40 -8.97
C LYS A 54 -13.30 17.67 -8.35
N MET A 55 -13.18 17.83 -7.03
CA MET A 55 -13.66 19.03 -6.33
C MET A 55 -12.85 20.27 -6.72
N MET A 56 -11.53 20.14 -6.87
CA MET A 56 -10.67 21.24 -7.32
C MET A 56 -10.96 21.64 -8.77
N ALA A 57 -11.16 20.67 -9.67
CA ALA A 57 -11.52 20.92 -11.07
C ALA A 57 -12.87 21.64 -11.19
N LYS A 58 -13.87 21.21 -10.39
CA LYS A 58 -15.18 21.87 -10.33
C LYS A 58 -15.06 23.32 -9.85
N ARG A 59 -14.26 23.57 -8.80
CA ARG A 59 -14.03 24.92 -8.27
C ARG A 59 -13.33 25.84 -9.29
N LYS A 60 -12.38 25.31 -10.06
CA LYS A 60 -11.67 26.07 -11.11
C LYS A 60 -12.58 26.45 -12.28
N ASN A 61 -13.48 25.57 -12.72
CA ASN A 61 -14.45 25.87 -13.78
C ASN A 61 -15.52 26.90 -13.38
N ILE A 62 -15.88 26.96 -12.09
CA ILE A 62 -16.80 27.99 -11.58
C ILE A 62 -16.12 29.37 -11.57
N LEU A 63 -14.82 29.42 -11.29
CA LEU A 63 -14.06 30.68 -11.24
C LEU A 63 -13.68 31.26 -12.61
N HIS A 64 -13.77 30.48 -13.69
CA HIS A 64 -13.43 30.93 -15.05
C HIS A 64 -14.65 31.34 -15.90
N ASN A 65 -15.87 31.14 -15.41
CA ASN A 65 -17.12 31.46 -16.11
C ASN A 65 -17.84 32.70 -15.54
N ASN A 66 -17.13 33.54 -14.78
CA ASN A 66 -17.62 34.83 -14.27
C ASN A 66 -16.78 35.97 -14.84
#